data_AF-A0A9D6URK7-F1
#
_entry.id   AF-A0A9D6URK7-F1
#
_cell.length_a   1.000
_cell.length_b   1.000
_cell.length_c   1.000
_cell.angle_alpha   90.00
_cell.angle_beta   90.00
_cell.angle_gamma   90.00
#
_symmetry.space_group_name_H-M   'P 1'
#
loop_
_entity.id
_entity.type
_entity.pdbx_description
1 polymer ?
#
loop_
_entity_poly.entity_id
_entity_poly.type
_entity_poly.pdbx_seq_one_letter_code
_entity_poly.pdbx_strand_id
1 'polypeptide(L)'
;MRWFLALLLLAPCATAQLTAKPETWTSLEGHYIADADHNDALMMYLLSRGAVNQARAAGKRFDAVLPLVELAGNLLAANNLNAAYRMWGRALAVYKGRTPGDWLEAASSLQFQLDRRIAQPGAVIHPRLSPTFVLDRPLRDALSIRITLLDPAGKPVYAPKLDKLDTLEAREFSLPTAGLTPGDYAVQYELIDNDSHVLVSAARDLILDPKLPDRIRSLRAQSEKLSLAGVAAKGPLHALAVETVEFVAAQYDAALRAPLAGYVQNLSPLTATLAGFSKPYYSTDSIVPARDLPLAVELAEGLLAGASPLAARKGDLRL
;
A
#
# COMPACT_ATOMS: atom_id res chain seq x y z
N MET A 1 21.26 -0.29 49.75
CA MET A 1 20.14 -1.21 50.09
C MET A 1 18.96 -0.79 49.25
N ARG A 2 18.75 -1.44 48.09
CA ARG A 2 17.78 -2.53 47.89
C ARG A 2 16.34 -2.02 48.03
N TRP A 3 15.70 -1.67 46.91
CA TRP A 3 14.72 -2.53 46.20
C TRP A 3 13.47 -2.80 47.04
N PHE A 4 12.35 -2.14 46.74
CA PHE A 4 10.94 -2.40 47.13
C PHE A 4 10.17 -1.12 46.74
N LEU A 5 9.19 -1.03 45.83
CA LEU A 5 8.25 -1.96 45.21
C LEU A 5 8.16 -1.69 43.71
N ALA A 6 8.32 -2.75 42.92
CA ALA A 6 7.66 -2.92 41.64
C ALA A 6 6.32 -3.64 41.87
N LEU A 7 5.44 -3.57 40.88
CA LEU A 7 4.18 -4.30 40.75
C LEU A 7 3.11 -4.04 41.82
N LEU A 8 2.15 -3.17 41.48
CA LEU A 8 0.71 -3.42 41.63
C LEU A 8 -0.03 -2.16 41.17
N LEU A 9 -0.42 -2.15 39.90
CA LEU A 9 -1.68 -1.58 39.40
C LEU A 9 -1.87 -2.07 37.96
N LEU A 10 -1.88 -3.40 37.81
CA LEU A 10 -2.81 -4.05 36.88
C LEU A 10 -4.20 -3.83 37.48
N ALA A 11 -4.71 -2.60 37.39
CA ALA A 11 -6.15 -2.42 37.47
C ALA A 11 -6.75 -3.23 36.30
N PRO A 12 -7.91 -3.87 36.47
CA PRO A 12 -8.63 -4.37 35.30
C PRO A 12 -8.76 -3.17 34.38
N CYS A 13 -8.11 -3.22 33.21
CA CYS A 13 -8.26 -2.19 32.19
C CYS A 13 -9.76 -2.07 31.97
N ALA A 14 -10.38 -1.03 32.53
CA ALA A 14 -11.62 -0.53 32.01
C ALA A 14 -11.32 -0.35 30.53
N THR A 15 -11.95 -1.17 29.69
CA THR A 15 -11.83 -1.16 28.25
C THR A 15 -12.32 0.21 27.80
N ALA A 16 -11.42 1.20 27.83
CA ALA A 16 -11.75 2.56 27.47
C ALA A 16 -12.05 2.52 25.98
N GLN A 17 -13.34 2.64 25.69
CA GLN A 17 -13.93 2.36 24.40
C GLN A 17 -13.80 3.58 23.51
N LEU A 18 -13.37 3.44 22.26
CA LEU A 18 -13.35 4.58 21.35
C LEU A 18 -14.78 5.09 21.14
N THR A 19 -15.05 6.33 21.52
CA THR A 19 -16.35 7.00 21.34
C THR A 19 -16.15 8.39 20.74
N ALA A 20 -17.23 9.11 20.50
CA ALA A 20 -17.16 10.52 20.13
C ALA A 20 -16.49 11.42 21.20
N LYS A 21 -16.25 10.88 22.41
CA LYS A 21 -15.67 11.65 23.52
C LYS A 21 -14.13 11.63 23.50
N PRO A 22 -13.47 12.80 23.54
CA PRO A 22 -12.01 12.90 23.43
C PRO A 22 -11.20 12.08 24.43
N GLU A 23 -11.69 11.91 25.66
CA GLU A 23 -11.02 11.15 26.73
C GLU A 23 -10.82 9.67 26.38
N THR A 24 -11.54 9.16 25.38
CA THR A 24 -11.42 7.77 24.93
C THR A 24 -10.44 7.57 23.78
N TRP A 25 -9.97 8.66 23.15
CA TRP A 25 -9.18 8.58 21.92
C TRP A 25 -7.74 8.11 22.12
N THR A 26 -7.27 8.03 23.36
CA THR A 26 -5.94 7.49 23.70
C THR A 26 -5.96 5.99 24.00
N SER A 27 -7.14 5.39 24.19
CA SER A 27 -7.26 3.99 24.55
C SER A 27 -7.17 3.07 23.34
N LEU A 28 -6.34 2.03 23.43
CA LEU A 28 -6.20 1.00 22.41
C LEU A 28 -6.82 -0.30 22.91
N GLU A 29 -7.84 -0.75 22.20
CA GLU A 29 -8.49 -2.05 22.42
C GLU A 29 -7.93 -3.09 21.43
N GLY A 30 -8.04 -4.37 21.81
CA GLY A 30 -7.66 -5.49 20.96
C GLY A 30 -6.21 -5.91 21.09
N HIS A 31 -5.83 -6.89 20.28
CA HIS A 31 -4.48 -7.45 20.23
C HIS A 31 -3.93 -7.48 18.80
N TYR A 32 -2.62 -7.27 18.68
CA TYR A 32 -1.91 -7.26 17.40
C TYR A 32 -1.66 -8.68 16.92
N ILE A 33 -1.88 -8.90 15.63
CA ILE A 33 -1.67 -10.20 14.95
C ILE A 33 -0.68 -10.09 13.80
N ALA A 34 -0.34 -8.86 13.38
CA ALA A 34 0.75 -8.55 12.48
C ALA A 34 1.27 -7.13 12.76
N ASP A 35 2.47 -6.83 12.28
CA ASP A 35 3.00 -5.49 12.35
C ASP A 35 2.40 -4.59 11.27
N ALA A 36 2.19 -3.32 11.63
CA ALA A 36 1.90 -2.25 10.71
C ALA A 36 3.09 -2.07 9.78
N ASP A 37 2.79 -1.84 8.50
CA ASP A 37 3.83 -1.59 7.52
C ASP A 37 4.66 -0.36 7.91
N HIS A 38 5.99 -0.49 7.85
CA HIS A 38 6.90 0.55 8.29
C HIS A 38 6.74 1.84 7.47
N ASN A 39 6.47 1.72 6.17
CA ASN A 39 6.27 2.86 5.29
C ASN A 39 4.96 3.57 5.61
N ASP A 40 3.89 2.81 5.90
CA ASP A 40 2.62 3.37 6.39
C ASP A 40 2.81 4.15 7.69
N ALA A 41 3.50 3.55 8.66
CA ALA A 41 3.76 4.18 9.96
C ALA A 41 4.61 5.44 9.84
N LEU A 42 5.67 5.40 9.02
CA LEU A 42 6.51 6.56 8.73
C LEU A 42 5.70 7.68 8.04
N MET A 43 4.88 7.34 7.05
CA MET A 43 4.04 8.34 6.36
C MET A 43 3.04 8.96 7.33
N MET A 44 2.38 8.15 8.17
CA MET A 44 1.47 8.62 9.21
C MET A 44 2.14 9.57 10.19
N TYR A 45 3.35 9.22 10.64
CA TYR A 45 4.17 10.08 11.49
C TYR A 45 4.45 11.43 10.83
N LEU A 46 4.95 11.41 9.59
CA LEU A 46 5.30 12.63 8.84
C LEU A 46 4.08 13.53 8.62
N LEU A 47 2.95 12.96 8.22
CA LEU A 47 1.70 13.69 8.01
C LEU A 47 1.16 14.30 9.32
N SER A 48 1.18 13.52 10.40
CA SER A 48 0.71 13.98 11.72
C SER A 48 1.59 15.11 12.26
N ARG A 49 2.91 15.00 12.12
CA ARG A 49 3.87 16.05 12.49
C ARG A 49 3.70 17.30 11.63
N GLY A 50 3.54 17.12 10.31
CA GLY A 50 3.28 18.20 9.37
C GLY A 50 2.01 18.97 9.72
N ALA A 51 0.93 18.26 10.03
CA ALA A 51 -0.34 18.83 10.47
C ALA A 51 -0.19 19.68 11.75
N VAL A 52 0.50 19.16 12.78
CA VAL A 52 0.77 19.91 14.02
C VAL A 52 1.59 21.17 13.75
N ASN A 53 2.65 21.07 12.93
CA ASN A 53 3.50 22.21 12.60
C ASN A 53 2.72 23.28 11.80
N GLN A 54 1.92 22.86 10.82
CA GLN A 54 1.06 23.76 10.04
C GLN A 54 0.03 24.46 10.94
N ALA A 55 -0.60 23.72 11.85
CA ALA A 55 -1.56 24.28 12.79
C ALA A 55 -0.93 25.33 13.72
N ARG A 56 0.25 25.02 14.27
CA ARG A 56 1.04 25.96 15.11
C ARG A 56 1.40 27.22 14.34
N ALA A 57 1.89 27.08 13.11
CA ALA A 57 2.21 28.22 12.25
C ALA A 57 0.98 29.08 11.93
N ALA A 58 -0.21 28.48 11.84
CA ALA A 58 -1.48 29.17 11.62
C ALA A 58 -2.14 29.71 12.91
N GLY A 59 -1.50 29.58 14.09
CA GLY A 59 -2.07 30.04 15.37
C GLY A 59 -3.33 29.29 15.82
N LYS A 60 -3.61 28.11 15.25
CA LYS A 60 -4.81 27.33 15.58
C LYS A 60 -4.56 26.46 16.83
N ARG A 61 -5.50 26.49 17.77
CA ARG A 61 -5.52 25.55 18.91
C ARG A 61 -6.06 24.20 18.46
N PHE A 62 -5.37 23.13 18.87
CA PHE A 62 -5.75 21.73 18.60
C PHE A 62 -5.49 20.88 19.83
N ASP A 63 -6.13 21.29 20.94
CA ASP A 63 -5.90 20.72 22.28
C ASP A 63 -6.23 19.21 22.33
N ALA A 64 -7.07 18.70 21.41
CA ALA A 64 -7.38 17.27 21.30
C ALA A 64 -6.42 16.45 20.41
N VAL A 65 -5.62 17.09 19.52
CA VAL A 65 -4.68 16.39 18.63
C VAL A 65 -3.33 16.18 19.30
N LEU A 66 -2.85 17.18 20.05
CA LEU A 66 -1.52 17.16 20.66
C LEU A 66 -1.30 15.95 21.59
N PRO A 67 -2.24 15.58 22.48
CA PRO A 67 -2.07 14.41 23.35
C PRO A 67 -1.91 13.11 22.56
N LEU A 68 -2.58 12.98 21.40
CA LEU A 68 -2.50 11.79 20.55
C LEU A 68 -1.12 11.70 19.86
N VAL A 69 -0.59 12.82 19.38
CA VAL A 69 0.74 12.87 18.74
C VAL A 69 1.86 12.60 19.75
N GLU A 70 1.75 13.15 20.96
CA GLU A 70 2.72 12.92 22.04
C GLU A 70 2.69 11.45 22.50
N LEU A 71 1.50 10.90 22.72
CA LEU A 71 1.34 9.49 23.06
C LEU A 71 1.91 8.58 21.96
N ALA A 72 1.65 8.88 20.68
CA ALA A 72 2.22 8.13 19.56
C ALA A 72 3.76 8.15 19.57
N GLY A 73 4.38 9.30 19.88
CA GLY A 73 5.83 9.43 20.02
C GLY A 73 6.39 8.58 21.15
N ASN A 74 5.72 8.56 22.30
CA ASN A 74 6.10 7.72 23.44
C ASN A 74 5.97 6.23 23.12
N LEU A 75 4.90 5.83 22.41
CA LEU A 75 4.69 4.46 21.96
C LEU A 75 5.77 4.00 20.98
N LEU A 76 6.16 4.87 20.03
CA LEU A 76 7.28 4.59 19.13
C LEU A 76 8.60 4.43 19.89
N ALA A 77 8.88 5.33 20.85
CA ALA A 77 10.08 5.25 21.69
C ALA A 77 10.13 3.98 22.54
N ALA A 78 8.96 3.43 22.88
CA ALA A 78 8.81 2.12 23.53
C ALA A 78 8.80 0.93 22.54
N ASN A 79 9.17 1.16 21.28
CA ASN A 79 9.20 0.16 20.20
C ASN A 79 7.82 -0.49 19.92
N ASN A 80 6.73 0.25 20.10
CA ASN A 80 5.37 -0.19 19.77
C ASN A 80 4.84 0.54 18.53
N LEU A 81 5.32 0.10 17.36
CA LEU A 81 4.99 0.71 16.07
C LEU A 81 3.48 0.66 15.77
N ASN A 82 2.82 -0.45 16.09
CA ASN A 82 1.40 -0.64 15.78
C ASN A 82 0.51 0.31 16.59
N ALA A 83 0.84 0.51 17.86
CA ALA A 83 0.15 1.48 18.71
C ALA A 83 0.43 2.92 18.26
N ALA A 84 1.68 3.23 17.91
CA ALA A 84 2.05 4.55 17.39
C ALA A 84 1.31 4.87 16.08
N TYR A 85 1.24 3.91 15.14
CA TYR A 85 0.48 4.04 13.89
C TYR A 85 -1.00 4.34 14.14
N ARG A 86 -1.66 3.56 15.00
CA ARG A 86 -3.07 3.80 15.36
C ARG A 86 -3.27 5.19 15.96
N MET A 87 -2.37 5.64 16.83
CA MET A 87 -2.45 6.98 17.44
C MET A 87 -2.22 8.12 16.44
N TRP A 88 -1.25 8.00 15.53
CA TRP A 88 -1.07 8.98 14.46
C TRP A 88 -2.28 9.03 13.52
N GLY A 89 -2.85 7.87 13.16
CA GLY A 89 -4.09 7.80 12.39
C GLY A 89 -5.25 8.54 13.06
N ARG A 90 -5.43 8.35 14.38
CA ARG A 90 -6.41 9.12 15.18
C ARG A 90 -6.11 10.60 15.21
N ALA A 91 -4.87 10.99 15.49
CA ALA A 91 -4.45 12.40 15.51
C ALA A 91 -4.77 13.09 14.18
N LEU A 92 -4.45 12.45 13.06
CA LEU A 92 -4.65 13.00 11.73
C LEU A 92 -6.14 13.03 11.33
N ALA A 93 -6.93 12.02 11.72
CA ALA A 93 -8.39 12.04 11.54
C ALA A 93 -9.02 13.22 12.29
N VAL A 94 -8.67 13.42 13.57
CA VAL A 94 -9.14 14.55 14.39
C VAL A 94 -8.71 15.89 13.79
N TYR A 95 -7.46 16.00 13.33
CA TYR A 95 -6.97 17.20 12.65
C TYR A 95 -7.81 17.55 11.42
N LYS A 96 -8.26 16.54 10.67
CA LYS A 96 -9.15 16.69 9.50
C LYS A 96 -10.63 16.85 9.87
N GLY A 97 -10.96 17.05 11.15
CA GLY A 97 -12.33 17.25 11.62
C GLY A 97 -13.17 15.97 11.63
N ARG A 98 -12.53 14.79 11.61
CA ARG A 98 -13.21 13.50 11.70
C ARG A 98 -13.16 12.97 13.13
N THR A 99 -14.31 12.55 13.63
CA THR A 99 -14.43 11.92 14.95
C THR A 99 -13.90 10.48 14.89
N PRO A 100 -12.95 10.09 15.77
CA PRO A 100 -12.55 8.70 15.94
C PRO A 100 -13.74 7.80 16.31
N GLY A 101 -13.82 6.63 15.68
CA GLY A 101 -14.88 5.63 15.88
C GLY A 101 -14.46 4.27 15.34
N ASP A 102 -15.39 3.31 15.26
CA ASP A 102 -15.07 1.94 14.84
C ASP A 102 -14.62 1.91 13.37
N TRP A 103 -15.04 2.87 12.55
CA TRP A 103 -14.51 3.06 11.19
C TRP A 103 -12.98 3.21 11.14
N LEU A 104 -12.40 3.89 12.13
CA LEU A 104 -10.98 4.16 12.17
C LEU A 104 -10.20 2.95 12.69
N GLU A 105 -10.80 2.18 13.59
CA GLU A 105 -10.27 0.87 13.99
C GLU A 105 -10.24 -0.10 12.81
N ALA A 106 -11.34 -0.17 12.05
CA ALA A 106 -11.40 -0.97 10.84
C ALA A 106 -10.38 -0.50 9.78
N ALA A 107 -10.32 0.80 9.50
CA ALA A 107 -9.43 1.35 8.49
C ALA A 107 -7.94 1.23 8.86
N SER A 108 -7.59 1.31 10.15
CA SER A 108 -6.21 1.12 10.61
C SER A 108 -5.81 -0.35 10.72
N SER A 109 -6.77 -1.27 10.86
CA SER A 109 -6.46 -2.70 10.90
C SER A 109 -6.26 -3.29 9.51
N LEU A 110 -7.16 -2.98 8.57
CA LEU A 110 -7.29 -3.71 7.30
C LEU A 110 -6.29 -3.23 6.24
N GLN A 111 -5.32 -4.09 5.93
CA GLN A 111 -4.40 -3.92 4.82
C GLN A 111 -5.00 -4.45 3.52
N PHE A 112 -5.02 -3.63 2.47
CA PHE A 112 -5.58 -3.97 1.16
C PHE A 112 -4.51 -4.26 0.13
N GLN A 113 -4.51 -5.48 -0.41
CA GLN A 113 -3.54 -5.94 -1.41
C GLN A 113 -4.21 -6.79 -2.48
N LEU A 114 -3.58 -6.88 -3.65
CA LEU A 114 -3.91 -7.88 -4.66
C LEU A 114 -2.98 -9.08 -4.52
N ASP A 115 -3.39 -10.24 -5.02
CA ASP A 115 -2.49 -11.39 -5.15
C ASP A 115 -1.37 -11.13 -6.16
N ARG A 116 -1.65 -10.36 -7.22
CA ARG A 116 -0.69 -9.98 -8.26
C ARG A 116 -1.08 -8.67 -8.93
N ARG A 117 -0.12 -7.99 -9.54
CA ARG A 117 -0.37 -6.79 -10.36
C ARG A 117 -0.65 -7.14 -11.82
N ILE A 118 -0.10 -8.23 -12.34
CA ILE A 118 -0.23 -8.60 -13.76
C ILE A 118 -0.97 -9.93 -13.87
N ALA A 119 -1.93 -9.98 -14.78
CA ALA A 119 -2.62 -11.22 -15.14
C ALA A 119 -2.93 -11.30 -16.63
N GLN A 120 -3.21 -12.53 -17.08
CA GLN A 120 -3.80 -12.75 -18.40
C GLN A 120 -5.31 -12.55 -18.33
N PRO A 121 -5.96 -12.05 -19.39
CA PRO A 121 -7.40 -12.08 -19.51
C PRO A 121 -7.95 -13.50 -19.28
N GLY A 122 -9.03 -13.62 -18.49
CA GLY A 122 -9.60 -14.91 -18.08
C GLY A 122 -9.10 -15.45 -16.74
N ALA A 123 -8.02 -14.89 -16.18
CA ALA A 123 -7.61 -15.20 -14.81
C ALA A 123 -8.62 -14.68 -13.77
N VAL A 124 -8.57 -15.22 -12.56
CA VAL A 124 -9.27 -14.66 -11.40
C VAL A 124 -8.26 -13.88 -10.57
N ILE A 125 -8.59 -12.63 -10.25
CA ILE A 125 -7.80 -11.77 -9.36
C ILE A 125 -8.37 -11.89 -7.96
N HIS A 126 -7.48 -11.92 -6.97
CA HIS A 126 -7.86 -12.08 -5.57
C HIS A 126 -7.44 -10.87 -4.74
N PRO A 127 -8.33 -9.87 -4.60
CA PRO A 127 -8.15 -8.80 -3.63
C PRO A 127 -8.29 -9.36 -2.22
N ARG A 128 -7.35 -9.01 -1.35
CA ARG A 128 -7.22 -9.53 0.01
C ARG A 128 -7.19 -8.39 1.00
N LEU A 129 -7.88 -8.61 2.12
CA LEU A 129 -7.84 -7.78 3.31
C LEU A 129 -7.22 -8.58 4.44
N SER A 130 -6.12 -8.08 4.97
CA SER A 130 -5.41 -8.71 6.09
C SER A 130 -5.43 -7.77 7.30
N PRO A 131 -6.02 -8.18 8.44
CA PRO A 131 -5.99 -7.38 9.64
C PRO A 131 -4.60 -7.38 10.29
N THR A 132 -4.16 -6.23 10.78
CA THR A 132 -2.94 -6.08 11.60
C THR A 132 -3.22 -6.25 13.09
N PHE A 133 -4.47 -6.01 13.50
CA PHE A 133 -4.97 -6.28 14.85
C PHE A 133 -6.45 -6.64 14.80
N VAL A 134 -6.94 -7.30 15.85
CA VAL A 134 -8.36 -7.60 16.02
C VAL A 134 -8.85 -6.96 17.31
N LEU A 135 -10.14 -6.60 17.35
CA LEU A 135 -10.79 -6.11 18.56
C LEU A 135 -11.29 -7.29 19.39
N ASP A 136 -11.30 -7.13 20.71
CA ASP A 136 -11.86 -8.13 21.63
C ASP A 136 -13.41 -8.09 21.69
N ARG A 137 -14.01 -7.28 20.81
CA ARG A 137 -15.45 -7.09 20.64
C ARG A 137 -15.82 -6.95 19.15
N PRO A 138 -17.09 -7.16 18.79
CA PRO A 138 -17.61 -6.78 17.48
C PRO A 138 -17.54 -5.27 17.22
N LEU A 139 -17.51 -4.91 15.94
CA LEU A 139 -17.74 -3.54 15.49
C LEU A 139 -19.20 -3.16 15.77
N ARG A 140 -19.41 -1.95 16.26
CA ARG A 140 -20.73 -1.39 16.60
C ARG A 140 -21.30 -0.58 15.45
N ASP A 141 -20.44 0.14 14.76
CA ASP A 141 -20.79 0.85 13.54
C ASP A 141 -21.08 -0.22 12.48
N ALA A 142 -22.22 -0.13 11.81
CA ALA A 142 -22.48 -1.00 10.70
C ALA A 142 -21.71 -0.46 9.48
N LEU A 143 -20.57 -1.11 9.27
CA LEU A 143 -19.61 -0.82 8.23
C LEU A 143 -19.72 -1.88 7.14
N SER A 144 -19.39 -1.49 5.91
CA SER A 144 -19.28 -2.44 4.80
C SER A 144 -18.02 -2.18 4.00
N ILE A 145 -17.53 -3.23 3.38
CA ILE A 145 -16.44 -3.21 2.41
C ILE A 145 -17.07 -3.24 1.03
N ARG A 146 -16.66 -2.32 0.16
CA ARG A 146 -16.99 -2.33 -1.26
C ARG A 146 -15.73 -2.55 -2.08
N ILE A 147 -15.75 -3.60 -2.90
CA ILE A 147 -14.69 -3.92 -3.86
C ILE A 147 -15.22 -3.74 -5.27
N THR A 148 -14.54 -2.91 -6.06
CA THR A 148 -14.91 -2.57 -7.43
C THR A 148 -13.74 -2.81 -8.37
N LEU A 149 -13.95 -3.57 -9.45
CA LEU A 149 -13.01 -3.59 -10.57
C LEU A 149 -13.35 -2.45 -11.52
N LEU A 150 -12.38 -1.57 -11.76
CA LEU A 150 -12.48 -0.41 -12.64
C LEU A 150 -11.75 -0.70 -13.96
N ASP A 151 -12.39 -0.33 -15.07
CA ASP A 151 -11.82 -0.34 -16.40
C ASP A 151 -10.76 0.77 -16.58
N PRO A 152 -10.04 0.82 -17.72
CA PRO A 152 -9.05 1.87 -17.97
C PRO A 152 -9.63 3.30 -18.01
N ALA A 153 -10.94 3.46 -18.17
CA ALA A 153 -11.64 4.74 -18.09
C ALA A 153 -12.10 5.07 -16.66
N GLY A 154 -11.78 4.23 -15.67
CA GLY A 154 -12.18 4.39 -14.27
C GLY A 154 -13.63 4.02 -13.99
N LYS A 155 -14.29 3.26 -14.88
CA LYS A 155 -15.70 2.85 -14.72
C LYS A 155 -15.79 1.43 -14.17
N PRO A 156 -16.78 1.14 -13.30
CA PRO A 156 -17.02 -0.22 -12.82
C PRO A 156 -17.27 -1.19 -13.98
N VAL A 157 -16.50 -2.28 -14.02
CA VAL A 157 -16.64 -3.36 -15.01
C VAL A 157 -17.90 -4.19 -14.74
N TYR A 158 -18.22 -4.42 -13.47
CA TYR A 158 -19.41 -5.12 -13.01
C TYR A 158 -19.91 -4.52 -11.70
N ALA A 159 -21.06 -5.01 -11.22
CA ALA A 159 -21.64 -4.60 -9.94
C ALA A 159 -20.61 -4.78 -8.80
N PRO A 160 -20.37 -3.74 -7.96
CA PRO A 160 -19.43 -3.85 -6.85
C PRO A 160 -19.77 -4.99 -5.91
N LYS A 161 -18.74 -5.67 -5.39
CA LYS A 161 -18.91 -6.63 -4.31
C LYS A 161 -19.04 -5.88 -3.00
N LEU A 162 -20.17 -6.08 -2.33
CA LEU A 162 -20.45 -5.50 -1.02
C LEU A 162 -20.44 -6.60 0.03
N ASP A 163 -19.72 -6.38 1.12
CA ASP A 163 -19.59 -7.33 2.21
C ASP A 163 -19.64 -6.62 3.56
N LYS A 164 -20.47 -7.11 4.48
CA LYS A 164 -20.72 -6.48 5.77
C LYS A 164 -19.54 -6.74 6.71
N LEU A 165 -19.06 -5.71 7.38
CA LEU A 165 -17.92 -5.78 8.28
C LEU A 165 -18.37 -5.66 9.74
N ASP A 166 -18.58 -6.80 10.39
CA ASP A 166 -18.96 -6.90 11.80
C ASP A 166 -17.76 -7.23 12.71
N THR A 167 -16.71 -7.83 12.15
CA THR A 167 -15.49 -8.26 12.84
C THR A 167 -14.26 -7.96 11.98
N LEU A 168 -13.12 -7.73 12.64
CA LEU A 168 -11.84 -7.54 11.96
C LEU A 168 -11.21 -8.90 11.67
N GLU A 169 -11.49 -9.45 10.50
CA GLU A 169 -10.98 -10.75 10.06
C GLU A 169 -10.40 -10.68 8.65
N ALA A 170 -9.57 -11.65 8.30
CA ALA A 170 -9.03 -11.77 6.96
C ALA A 170 -10.14 -12.06 5.95
N ARG A 171 -10.13 -11.37 4.81
CA ARG A 171 -11.13 -11.53 3.75
C ARG A 171 -10.47 -11.62 2.39
N GLU A 172 -11.02 -12.45 1.53
CA GLU A 172 -10.57 -12.63 0.15
C GLU A 172 -11.77 -12.55 -0.78
N PHE A 173 -11.60 -11.77 -1.85
CA PHE A 173 -12.60 -11.62 -2.89
C PHE A 173 -12.11 -12.31 -4.17
N SER A 174 -13.04 -12.68 -5.04
CA SER A 174 -12.70 -13.27 -6.34
C SER A 174 -13.26 -12.41 -7.46
N LEU A 175 -12.39 -11.84 -8.28
CA LEU A 175 -12.74 -10.92 -9.36
C LEU A 175 -12.42 -11.59 -10.70
N PRO A 176 -13.43 -12.06 -11.47
CA PRO A 176 -13.17 -12.70 -12.76
C PRO A 176 -12.74 -11.65 -13.79
N THR A 177 -11.81 -12.04 -14.68
CA THR A 177 -11.36 -11.21 -15.80
C THR A 177 -11.72 -11.81 -17.17
N ALA A 178 -12.58 -12.83 -17.19
CA ALA A 178 -13.06 -13.43 -18.42
C ALA A 178 -13.85 -12.42 -19.25
N GLY A 179 -13.54 -12.34 -20.55
CA GLY A 179 -14.19 -11.40 -21.48
C GLY A 179 -13.68 -9.96 -21.40
N LEU A 180 -12.73 -9.66 -20.50
CA LEU A 180 -12.14 -8.32 -20.41
C LEU A 180 -11.07 -8.14 -21.49
N THR A 181 -11.02 -6.94 -22.07
CA THR A 181 -9.98 -6.58 -23.03
C THR A 181 -8.66 -6.31 -22.31
N PRO A 182 -7.50 -6.50 -22.99
CA PRO A 182 -6.22 -6.09 -22.43
C PRO A 182 -6.21 -4.58 -22.08
N GLY A 183 -5.50 -4.20 -21.02
CA GLY A 183 -5.38 -2.81 -20.58
C GLY A 183 -4.99 -2.64 -19.11
N ASP A 184 -4.92 -1.39 -18.69
CA ASP A 184 -4.61 -0.97 -17.32
C ASP A 184 -5.93 -0.78 -16.53
N TYR A 185 -6.23 -1.73 -15.67
CA TYR A 185 -7.38 -1.74 -14.76
C TYR A 185 -6.95 -1.29 -13.36
N ALA A 186 -7.92 -1.08 -12.50
CA ALA A 186 -7.67 -0.91 -11.07
C ALA A 186 -8.71 -1.67 -10.25
N VAL A 187 -8.29 -2.21 -9.11
CA VAL A 187 -9.22 -2.72 -8.10
C VAL A 187 -9.29 -1.70 -6.98
N GLN A 188 -10.49 -1.16 -6.78
CA GLN A 188 -10.79 -0.20 -5.74
C GLN A 188 -11.38 -0.90 -4.52
N TYR A 189 -10.81 -0.58 -3.36
CA TYR A 189 -11.37 -0.85 -2.05
C TYR A 189 -11.97 0.43 -1.47
N GLU A 190 -13.13 0.30 -0.84
CA GLU A 190 -13.75 1.35 -0.03
C GLU A 190 -14.30 0.75 1.26
N LEU A 191 -14.03 1.42 2.37
CA LEU A 191 -14.78 1.22 3.62
C LEU A 191 -15.92 2.24 3.62
N ILE A 192 -17.15 1.77 3.77
CA ILE A 192 -18.34 2.62 3.76
C ILE A 192 -19.15 2.45 5.05
N ASP A 193 -19.88 3.50 5.41
CA ASP A 193 -20.90 3.44 6.48
C ASP A 193 -22.26 2.95 5.96
N ASN A 194 -23.25 2.88 6.86
CA ASN A 194 -24.63 2.52 6.54
C ASN A 194 -25.30 3.43 5.51
N ASP A 195 -24.90 4.69 5.45
CA ASP A 195 -25.45 5.68 4.53
C ASP A 195 -24.70 5.66 3.18
N SER A 196 -23.83 4.66 2.98
CA SER A 196 -22.99 4.48 1.80
C SER A 196 -21.95 5.60 1.59
N HIS A 197 -21.63 6.38 2.62
CA HIS A 197 -20.53 7.34 2.56
C HIS A 197 -19.19 6.62 2.61
N VAL A 198 -18.27 7.04 1.75
CA VAL A 198 -16.92 6.49 1.70
C VAL A 198 -16.08 7.08 2.83
N LEU A 199 -15.66 6.22 3.75
CA LEU A 199 -14.86 6.60 4.92
C LEU A 199 -13.36 6.54 4.61
N VAL A 200 -12.91 5.52 3.88
CA VAL A 200 -11.57 5.40 3.32
C VAL A 200 -11.61 4.69 1.97
N SER A 201 -10.68 5.01 1.08
CA SER A 201 -10.53 4.34 -0.21
C SER A 201 -9.06 4.14 -0.58
N ALA A 202 -8.79 3.06 -1.31
CA ALA A 202 -7.54 2.84 -2.01
C ALA A 202 -7.79 2.09 -3.31
N ALA A 203 -6.97 2.35 -4.32
CA ALA A 203 -6.96 1.61 -5.57
C ALA A 203 -5.61 0.94 -5.78
N ARG A 204 -5.64 -0.31 -6.24
CA ARG A 204 -4.45 -1.07 -6.65
C ARG A 204 -4.51 -1.32 -8.15
N ASP A 205 -3.41 -1.02 -8.83
CA ASP A 205 -3.34 -1.15 -10.28
C ASP A 205 -3.27 -2.63 -10.67
N LEU A 206 -3.94 -2.98 -11.76
CA LEU A 206 -4.00 -4.32 -12.34
C LEU A 206 -3.78 -4.22 -13.84
N ILE A 207 -2.79 -4.91 -14.37
CA ILE A 207 -2.51 -4.95 -15.81
C ILE A 207 -3.02 -6.28 -16.36
N LEU A 208 -3.93 -6.20 -17.34
CA LEU A 208 -4.36 -7.35 -18.12
C LEU A 208 -3.64 -7.35 -19.45
N ASP A 209 -2.71 -8.30 -19.65
CA ASP A 209 -2.02 -8.45 -20.92
C ASP A 209 -1.82 -9.95 -21.26
N PRO A 210 -2.40 -10.44 -22.37
CA PRO A 210 -2.33 -11.85 -22.74
C PRO A 210 -0.91 -12.29 -23.15
N LYS A 211 -0.11 -11.38 -23.71
CA LYS A 211 1.21 -11.67 -24.29
C LYS A 211 2.35 -11.42 -23.32
N LEU A 212 2.10 -10.64 -22.26
CA LEU A 212 3.15 -10.19 -21.37
C LEU A 212 3.88 -11.34 -20.64
N PRO A 213 3.22 -12.41 -20.15
CA PRO A 213 3.93 -13.56 -19.59
C PRO A 213 4.92 -14.21 -20.56
N ASP A 214 4.56 -14.33 -21.84
CA ASP A 214 5.44 -14.91 -22.86
C ASP A 214 6.58 -13.96 -23.22
N ARG A 215 6.31 -12.65 -23.29
CA ARG A 215 7.35 -11.62 -23.49
C ARG A 215 8.36 -11.63 -22.34
N ILE A 216 7.91 -11.75 -21.09
CA ILE A 216 8.80 -11.85 -19.92
C ILE A 216 9.64 -13.12 -19.98
N ARG A 217 9.03 -14.26 -20.33
CA ARG A 217 9.75 -15.53 -20.51
C ARG A 217 10.84 -15.42 -21.60
N SER A 218 10.52 -14.77 -22.72
CA SER A 218 11.48 -14.50 -23.79
C SER A 218 12.62 -13.60 -23.31
N LEU A 219 12.31 -12.52 -22.60
CA LEU A 219 13.30 -11.59 -22.06
C LEU A 219 14.24 -12.28 -21.05
N ARG A 220 13.72 -13.17 -20.19
CA ARG A 220 14.54 -14.02 -19.31
C ARG A 220 15.51 -14.90 -20.08
N ALA A 221 15.03 -15.59 -21.11
CA ALA A 221 15.88 -16.44 -21.94
C ALA A 221 16.98 -15.63 -22.66
N GLN A 222 16.68 -14.39 -23.06
CA GLN A 222 17.68 -13.47 -23.61
C GLN A 222 18.69 -13.03 -22.54
N SER A 223 18.23 -12.65 -21.34
CA SER A 223 19.07 -12.28 -20.20
C SER A 223 20.04 -13.41 -19.81
N GLU A 224 19.56 -14.65 -19.74
CA GLU A 224 20.40 -15.82 -19.46
C GLU A 224 21.48 -16.01 -20.54
N LYS A 225 21.14 -15.87 -21.83
CA LYS A 225 22.11 -15.91 -22.93
C LYS A 225 23.16 -14.82 -22.82
N LEU A 226 22.78 -13.61 -22.44
CA LEU A 226 23.71 -12.49 -22.25
C LEU A 226 24.71 -12.76 -21.12
N SER A 227 24.21 -13.32 -20.01
CA SER A 227 25.02 -13.74 -18.87
C SER A 227 26.02 -14.84 -19.26
N LEU A 228 25.55 -15.91 -19.91
CA LEU A 228 26.40 -17.02 -20.38
C LEU A 228 27.44 -16.59 -21.42
N ALA A 229 27.11 -15.61 -22.27
CA ALA A 229 28.04 -15.06 -23.27
C ALA A 229 29.03 -14.04 -22.69
N GLY A 230 29.00 -13.77 -21.38
CA GLY A 230 29.92 -12.83 -20.73
C GLY A 230 29.81 -11.39 -21.24
N VAL A 231 28.62 -10.98 -21.71
CA VAL A 231 28.46 -9.68 -22.38
C VAL A 231 28.77 -8.50 -21.45
N ALA A 232 28.42 -8.61 -20.16
CA ALA A 232 28.73 -7.58 -19.17
C ALA A 232 30.24 -7.28 -19.04
N ALA A 233 31.10 -8.27 -19.29
CA ALA A 233 32.56 -8.11 -19.23
C ALA A 233 33.14 -7.32 -20.41
N LYS A 234 32.36 -7.03 -21.46
CA LYS A 234 32.81 -6.28 -22.64
C LYS A 234 32.96 -4.77 -22.39
N GLY A 235 32.43 -4.26 -21.28
CA GLY A 235 32.62 -2.86 -20.85
C GLY A 235 31.45 -2.30 -20.04
N PRO A 236 31.60 -1.09 -19.46
CA PRO A 236 30.62 -0.52 -18.53
C PRO A 236 29.23 -0.30 -19.15
N LEU A 237 29.17 0.13 -20.42
CA LEU A 237 27.88 0.30 -21.12
C LEU A 237 27.18 -1.04 -21.42
N HIS A 238 27.93 -2.12 -21.59
CA HIS A 238 27.34 -3.45 -21.74
C HIS A 238 26.84 -3.96 -20.38
N ALA A 239 27.63 -3.79 -19.32
CA ALA A 239 27.23 -4.15 -17.96
C ALA A 239 25.93 -3.46 -17.53
N LEU A 240 25.85 -2.13 -17.71
CA LEU A 240 24.66 -1.36 -17.36
C LEU A 240 23.42 -1.80 -18.17
N ALA A 241 23.60 -2.09 -19.46
CA ALA A 241 22.50 -2.59 -20.30
C ALA A 241 22.02 -3.98 -19.86
N VAL A 242 22.95 -4.88 -19.51
CA VAL A 242 22.61 -6.21 -18.96
C VAL A 242 21.87 -6.08 -17.63
N GLU A 243 22.37 -5.27 -16.71
CA GLU A 243 21.74 -5.02 -15.41
C GLU A 243 20.33 -4.42 -15.57
N THR A 244 20.15 -3.51 -16.52
CA THR A 244 18.82 -2.96 -16.84
C THR A 244 17.86 -4.05 -17.33
N VAL A 245 18.31 -4.94 -18.21
CA VAL A 245 17.51 -6.06 -18.71
C VAL A 245 17.12 -7.01 -17.58
N GLU A 246 18.07 -7.37 -16.72
CA GLU A 246 17.87 -8.23 -15.55
C GLU A 246 16.89 -7.62 -14.55
N PHE A 247 17.10 -6.34 -14.20
CA PHE A 247 16.24 -5.60 -13.29
C PHE A 247 14.79 -5.55 -13.80
N VAL A 248 14.59 -5.18 -15.07
CA VAL A 248 13.25 -5.11 -15.66
C VAL A 248 12.60 -6.49 -15.67
N ALA A 249 13.31 -7.55 -16.11
CA ALA A 249 12.77 -8.90 -16.09
C ALA A 249 12.32 -9.32 -14.67
N ALA A 250 13.17 -9.09 -13.66
CA ALA A 250 12.89 -9.42 -12.27
C ALA A 250 11.65 -8.69 -11.72
N GLN A 251 11.50 -7.39 -12.04
CA GLN A 251 10.33 -6.60 -11.62
C GLN A 251 9.03 -7.16 -12.22
N TYR A 252 9.04 -7.49 -13.51
CA TYR A 252 7.86 -8.08 -14.17
C TYR A 252 7.50 -9.47 -13.62
N ASP A 253 8.50 -10.28 -13.29
CA ASP A 253 8.29 -11.58 -12.66
C ASP A 253 7.73 -11.50 -11.26
N ALA A 254 8.15 -10.48 -10.50
CA ALA A 254 7.55 -10.17 -9.21
C ALA A 254 6.10 -9.74 -9.40
N ALA A 255 5.81 -8.87 -10.36
CA ALA A 255 4.47 -8.35 -10.63
C ALA A 255 3.45 -9.42 -11.09
N LEU A 256 3.91 -10.54 -11.68
CA LEU A 256 3.08 -11.71 -11.99
C LEU A 256 2.65 -12.51 -10.75
N ARG A 257 3.31 -12.33 -9.61
CA ARG A 257 3.16 -13.14 -8.39
C ARG A 257 2.87 -12.34 -7.12
N ALA A 258 2.97 -11.01 -7.20
CA ALA A 258 2.85 -10.10 -6.08
C ALA A 258 2.28 -8.74 -6.55
N PRO A 259 1.64 -7.95 -5.66
CA PRO A 259 1.03 -6.67 -5.97
C PRO A 259 2.06 -5.53 -6.10
N LEU A 260 3.11 -5.72 -6.92
CA LEU A 260 4.24 -4.80 -7.07
C LEU A 260 3.79 -3.39 -7.48
N ALA A 261 3.67 -2.46 -6.54
CA ALA A 261 3.27 -1.08 -6.81
C ALA A 261 4.31 -0.07 -6.28
N GLY A 262 4.21 1.17 -6.76
CA GLY A 262 5.02 2.27 -6.23
C GLY A 262 4.68 2.56 -4.76
N TYR A 263 5.55 3.30 -4.06
CA TYR A 263 5.41 3.59 -2.63
C TYR A 263 3.99 4.08 -2.26
N VAL A 264 3.48 5.10 -2.95
CA VAL A 264 2.16 5.69 -2.66
C VAL A 264 1.02 4.71 -2.92
N GLN A 265 1.17 3.85 -3.92
CA GLN A 265 0.17 2.86 -4.31
C GLN A 265 0.12 1.66 -3.35
N ASN A 266 1.15 1.45 -2.54
CA ASN A 266 1.20 0.38 -1.52
C ASN A 266 0.70 0.84 -0.14
N LEU A 267 0.49 2.14 0.07
CA LEU A 267 -0.01 2.64 1.36
C LEU A 267 -1.37 2.01 1.69
N SER A 268 -1.58 1.72 2.98
CA SER A 268 -2.87 1.27 3.52
C SER A 268 -4.01 2.22 3.12
N PRO A 269 -5.26 1.73 3.02
CA PRO A 269 -6.41 2.57 2.70
C PRO A 269 -6.56 3.80 3.59
N LEU A 270 -6.28 3.66 4.89
CA LEU A 270 -6.28 4.77 5.83
C LEU A 270 -5.22 5.81 5.47
N THR A 271 -3.97 5.38 5.26
CA THR A 271 -2.88 6.29 4.92
C THR A 271 -3.09 6.98 3.60
N ALA A 272 -3.49 6.26 2.56
CA ALA A 272 -3.81 6.86 1.26
C ALA A 272 -4.89 7.94 1.39
N THR A 273 -5.98 7.65 2.12
CA THR A 273 -7.09 8.60 2.32
C THR A 273 -6.67 9.83 3.11
N LEU A 274 -5.99 9.65 4.24
CA LEU A 274 -5.61 10.75 5.11
C LEU A 274 -4.44 11.57 4.55
N ALA A 275 -3.55 10.98 3.76
CA ALA A 275 -2.53 11.74 3.04
C ALA A 275 -3.17 12.71 2.03
N GLY A 276 -4.31 12.34 1.44
CA GLY A 276 -4.98 13.14 0.42
C GLY A 276 -4.17 13.20 -0.88
N PHE A 277 -3.33 12.20 -1.15
CA PHE A 277 -2.62 12.10 -2.41
C PHE A 277 -3.62 11.85 -3.54
N SER A 278 -3.87 12.86 -4.37
CA SER A 278 -4.40 12.65 -5.73
C SER A 278 -3.23 12.20 -6.63
N LYS A 279 -3.40 11.11 -7.40
CA LYS A 279 -2.35 10.62 -8.31
C LYS A 279 -2.00 11.70 -9.38
N PRO A 280 -0.73 11.83 -9.83
CA PRO A 280 0.49 11.25 -9.28
C PRO A 280 1.46 12.32 -8.75
N TYR A 281 1.59 12.42 -7.43
CA TYR A 281 2.84 12.89 -6.82
C TYR A 281 3.98 11.93 -7.20
N TYR A 282 5.21 12.45 -7.28
CA TYR A 282 6.51 11.83 -7.59
C TYR A 282 6.77 10.40 -7.05
N SER A 283 5.94 9.45 -7.44
CA SER A 283 6.13 8.02 -7.24
C SER A 283 6.37 7.45 -8.63
N THR A 284 7.60 7.04 -8.91
CA THR A 284 7.87 6.24 -10.09
C THR A 284 7.20 4.88 -9.87
N ASP A 285 6.20 4.56 -10.70
CA ASP A 285 5.62 3.23 -10.70
C ASP A 285 6.74 2.19 -10.88
N SER A 286 6.66 1.10 -10.11
CA SER A 286 7.69 0.05 -10.13
C SER A 286 7.87 -0.62 -11.49
N ILE A 287 6.84 -0.54 -12.34
CA ILE A 287 6.83 -0.97 -13.75
C ILE A 287 5.87 -0.08 -14.55
N VAL A 288 6.26 0.22 -15.79
CA VAL A 288 5.46 0.90 -16.82
C VAL A 288 5.53 0.06 -18.12
N PRO A 289 4.53 -0.79 -18.41
CA PRO A 289 4.54 -1.72 -19.56
C PRO A 289 4.89 -1.11 -20.90
N ALA A 290 4.35 0.08 -21.18
CA ALA A 290 4.58 0.78 -22.45
C ALA A 290 6.03 1.27 -22.65
N ARG A 291 6.82 1.36 -21.56
CA ARG A 291 8.17 1.93 -21.58
C ARG A 291 9.23 0.87 -21.25
N ASP A 292 9.08 0.21 -20.10
CA ASP A 292 10.17 -0.56 -19.50
C ASP A 292 10.42 -1.87 -20.26
N LEU A 293 9.35 -2.56 -20.65
CA LEU A 293 9.48 -3.84 -21.36
C LEU A 293 10.00 -3.67 -22.80
N PRO A 294 9.52 -2.72 -23.62
CA PRO A 294 10.13 -2.43 -24.92
C PRO A 294 11.60 -2.03 -24.82
N LEU A 295 11.96 -1.20 -23.82
CA LEU A 295 13.34 -0.82 -23.57
C LEU A 295 14.22 -2.05 -23.29
N ALA A 296 13.82 -2.91 -22.37
CA ALA A 296 14.60 -4.09 -22.02
C ALA A 296 14.76 -5.05 -23.22
N VAL A 297 13.71 -5.21 -24.04
CA VAL A 297 13.80 -6.02 -25.28
C VAL A 297 14.80 -5.41 -26.26
N GLU A 298 14.74 -4.11 -26.51
CA GLU A 298 15.67 -3.42 -27.42
C GLU A 298 17.13 -3.56 -26.94
N LEU A 299 17.37 -3.38 -25.64
CA LEU A 299 18.69 -3.55 -25.04
C LEU A 299 19.19 -4.98 -25.21
N ALA A 300 18.34 -5.97 -24.91
CA ALA A 300 18.71 -7.38 -25.00
C ALA A 300 19.04 -7.80 -26.45
N GLU A 301 18.24 -7.38 -27.42
CA GLU A 301 18.46 -7.64 -28.84
C GLU A 301 19.74 -6.98 -29.35
N GLY A 302 19.98 -5.71 -28.99
CA GLY A 302 21.20 -4.99 -29.36
C GLY A 302 22.45 -5.65 -28.81
N LEU A 303 22.43 -6.06 -27.54
CA LEU A 303 23.54 -6.75 -26.90
C LEU A 303 23.82 -8.14 -27.52
N LEU A 304 22.77 -8.91 -27.84
CA LEU A 304 22.90 -10.22 -28.50
C LEU A 304 23.43 -10.09 -29.93
N ALA A 305 23.13 -8.99 -30.62
CA ALA A 305 23.73 -8.65 -31.92
C ALA A 305 25.19 -8.15 -31.82
N GLY A 306 25.74 -8.02 -30.60
CA GLY A 306 27.10 -7.54 -30.36
C GLY A 306 27.26 -6.02 -30.36
N ALA A 307 26.16 -5.26 -30.35
CA ALA A 307 26.18 -3.81 -30.25
C ALA A 307 26.28 -3.34 -28.79
N SER A 308 26.67 -2.07 -28.61
CA SER A 308 26.56 -1.35 -27.33
C SER A 308 25.36 -0.41 -27.40
N PRO A 309 24.13 -0.86 -27.09
CA PRO A 309 22.90 -0.10 -27.36
C PRO A 309 22.83 1.23 -26.58
N LEU A 310 23.58 1.36 -25.48
CA LEU A 310 23.68 2.61 -24.72
C LEU A 310 24.69 3.62 -25.30
N ALA A 311 25.54 3.23 -26.26
CA ALA A 311 26.58 4.11 -26.79
C ALA A 311 26.00 5.34 -27.51
N ALA A 312 24.94 5.13 -28.30
CA ALA A 312 24.26 6.19 -29.05
C ALA A 312 23.14 6.89 -28.27
N ARG A 313 22.69 6.32 -27.14
CA ARG A 313 21.61 6.88 -26.32
C ARG A 313 22.11 8.10 -25.53
N LYS A 314 21.30 9.16 -25.53
CA LYS A 314 21.49 10.39 -24.74
C LYS A 314 20.32 10.48 -23.76
N GLY A 315 20.60 10.72 -22.47
CA GLY A 315 19.57 10.81 -21.41
C GLY A 315 19.97 10.07 -20.12
N ASP A 316 18.99 9.85 -19.23
CA ASP A 316 19.13 9.46 -17.81
C ASP A 316 19.91 8.17 -17.53
N LEU A 317 20.12 7.31 -18.53
CA LEU A 317 20.91 6.08 -18.40
C LEU A 317 22.43 6.28 -18.63
N ARG A 318 22.92 7.53 -18.64
CA ARG A 318 24.35 7.89 -18.67
C ARG A 318 24.84 8.46 -17.33
N LEU A 319 24.25 8.02 -16.21
CA LEU A 319 24.76 8.32 -14.88
C LEU A 319 26.04 7.54 -14.60
#